data_AF-A0A972XIA3-F1
#
_entry.id   AF-A0A972XIA3-F1
#
_cell.length_a   1.000
_cell.length_b   1.000
_cell.length_c   1.000
_cell.angle_alpha   90.00
_cell.angle_beta   90.00
_cell.angle_gamma   90.00
#
_symmetry.space_group_name_H-M   'P 1'
#
loop_
_entity.id
_entity.type
_entity.pdbx_description
1 polymer ?
#
loop_
_entity_poly.entity_id
_entity_poly.type
_entity_poly.pdbx_seq_one_letter_code
_entity_poly.pdbx_strand_id
1 'polypeptide(L)'
;MSRLPVVAVVGATGQVGAVMRRLLEEREFPMERIRFLASSRSAGTTLPWKGGEVIVEDASTADLTGIDIALFSAGGTSSKELA
;
A
#
# COMPACT_ATOMS: atom_id res chain seq x y z
N MET A 1 -6.59 -6.22 24.21
CA MET A 1 -5.72 -6.70 23.12
C MET A 1 -5.71 -5.63 22.06
N SER A 2 -4.54 -5.16 21.62
CA SER A 2 -4.45 -4.23 20.49
C SER A 2 -4.87 -4.96 19.21
N ARG A 3 -5.78 -4.37 18.44
CA ARG A 3 -6.15 -4.84 17.10
C ARG A 3 -4.91 -4.78 16.19
N LEU A 4 -4.79 -5.73 15.24
CA LEU A 4 -3.73 -5.69 14.23
C LEU A 4 -3.99 -4.53 13.24
N PRO A 5 -2.96 -3.81 12.78
CA PRO A 5 -3.14 -2.65 11.93
C PRO A 5 -3.58 -3.03 10.51
N VAL A 6 -4.36 -2.16 9.88
CA VAL A 6 -4.54 -2.07 8.44
C VAL A 6 -3.37 -1.27 7.86
N VAL A 7 -2.59 -1.88 6.98
CA VAL A 7 -1.38 -1.28 6.40
C VAL A 7 -1.62 -0.89 4.95
N ALA A 8 -1.20 0.32 4.57
CA ALA A 8 -1.23 0.81 3.21
C ALA A 8 0.20 1.01 2.67
N VAL A 9 0.44 0.59 1.42
CA VAL A 9 1.66 0.95 0.68
C VAL A 9 1.26 1.93 -0.43
N VAL A 10 1.69 3.18 -0.30
CA VAL A 10 1.44 4.24 -1.30
C VAL A 10 2.63 4.31 -2.24
N GLY A 11 2.39 4.21 -3.54
CA GLY A 11 3.43 3.94 -4.53
C GLY A 11 3.75 2.45 -4.71
N ALA A 12 2.77 1.57 -4.46
CA ALA A 12 2.94 0.10 -4.45
C ALA A 12 3.48 -0.51 -5.76
N THR A 13 3.28 0.17 -6.90
CA THR A 13 3.77 -0.23 -8.22
C THR A 13 5.18 0.25 -8.54
N GLY A 14 5.74 1.16 -7.73
CA GLY A 14 7.10 1.66 -7.89
C GLY A 14 8.17 0.67 -7.41
N GLN A 15 9.43 0.92 -7.74
CA GLN A 15 10.55 0.04 -7.38
C GLN A 15 10.66 -0.17 -5.87
N VAL A 16 10.64 0.91 -5.10
CA VAL A 16 10.71 0.85 -3.64
C VAL A 16 9.43 0.27 -3.04
N GLY A 17 8.25 0.59 -3.59
CA GLY A 17 6.98 -0.03 -3.19
C GLY A 17 6.98 -1.55 -3.37
N ALA A 18 7.57 -2.05 -4.46
CA ALA A 18 7.74 -3.49 -4.68
C ALA A 18 8.63 -4.15 -3.61
N VAL A 19 9.74 -3.50 -3.23
CA VAL A 19 10.60 -3.97 -2.14
C VAL A 19 9.87 -3.93 -0.80
N MET A 20 9.11 -2.86 -0.51
CA MET A 20 8.32 -2.75 0.72
C MET A 20 7.30 -3.89 0.84
N ARG A 21 6.54 -4.18 -0.24
CA ARG A 21 5.59 -5.30 -0.26
C ARG A 21 6.31 -6.62 0.03
N ARG A 22 7.40 -6.90 -0.68
CA ARG A 22 8.19 -8.11 -0.47
C ARG A 22 8.68 -8.24 0.98
N LEU A 23 9.21 -7.16 1.57
CA LEU A 23 9.71 -7.19 2.94
C LEU A 23 8.60 -7.39 3.98
N LEU A 24 7.43 -6.77 3.78
CA LEU A 24 6.28 -6.97 4.67
C LEU A 24 5.82 -8.43 4.66
N GLU A 25 5.86 -9.09 3.50
CA GLU A 25 5.55 -10.50 3.34
C GLU A 25 6.63 -11.40 3.97
N GLU A 26 7.90 -11.23 3.60
CA GLU A 26 9.03 -12.03 4.09
C GLU A 26 9.24 -11.94 5.61
N ARG A 27 8.90 -10.78 6.21
CA ARG A 27 9.02 -10.56 7.66
C ARG A 27 7.76 -10.95 8.43
N GLU A 28 6.74 -11.44 7.73
CA GLU A 28 5.43 -11.77 8.30
C GLU A 28 4.88 -10.63 9.18
N PHE A 29 5.00 -9.38 8.71
CA PHE A 29 4.63 -8.22 9.51
C PHE A 29 3.19 -8.36 10.04
N PRO A 30 2.98 -8.22 11.36
CA PRO A 30 1.67 -8.47 11.96
C PRO A 30 0.68 -7.38 11.55
N MET A 31 -0.25 -7.72 10.67
CA MET A 31 -1.28 -6.83 10.15
C MET A 31 -2.59 -7.59 9.91
N GLU A 32 -3.71 -6.87 9.93
CA GLU A 32 -5.02 -7.42 9.62
C GLU A 32 -5.19 -7.59 8.10
N ARG A 33 -4.85 -6.55 7.33
CA ARG A 33 -4.93 -6.53 5.86
C ARG A 33 -3.98 -5.50 5.29
N ILE A 34 -3.67 -5.65 4.01
CA ILE A 34 -2.89 -4.68 3.24
C ILE A 34 -3.77 -3.96 2.21
N ARG A 35 -3.42 -2.71 1.90
CA ARG A 35 -3.97 -1.94 0.78
C ARG A 35 -2.82 -1.43 -0.08
N PHE A 36 -3.00 -1.49 -1.40
CA PHE A 36 -2.02 -0.97 -2.35
C PHE A 36 -2.60 0.26 -3.03
N LEU A 37 -1.90 1.38 -2.91
CA LEU A 37 -2.29 2.64 -3.53
C LEU A 37 -1.18 3.07 -4.49
N ALA A 38 -1.56 3.58 -5.66
CA ALA A 38 -0.62 4.14 -6.63
C ALA A 38 -1.29 5.25 -7.44
N SER A 39 -0.60 5.78 -8.45
CA SER A 39 -1.19 6.78 -9.34
C SER A 39 -2.39 6.20 -10.10
N SER A 40 -3.26 7.09 -10.61
CA SER A 40 -4.40 6.75 -11.47
C SER A 40 -4.03 5.85 -12.65
N ARG A 41 -2.82 6.00 -13.21
CA ARG A 41 -2.29 5.14 -14.28
C ARG A 41 -2.15 3.67 -13.85
N SER A 42 -1.86 3.44 -12.57
CA SER A 42 -1.68 2.11 -11.98
C SER A 42 -2.93 1.55 -11.32
N ALA A 43 -3.93 2.39 -11.03
CA ALA A 43 -5.17 1.97 -10.40
C ALA A 43 -5.90 0.92 -11.27
N GLY A 44 -6.53 -0.06 -10.61
CA GLY A 44 -7.22 -1.18 -11.25
C GLY A 44 -6.32 -2.34 -11.67
N THR A 45 -4.99 -2.17 -11.67
CA THR A 45 -4.07 -3.31 -11.83
C THR A 45 -4.06 -4.19 -10.59
N THR A 46 -3.59 -5.44 -10.72
CA THR A 46 -3.40 -6.34 -9.58
C THR A 46 -1.91 -6.54 -9.28
N LEU A 47 -1.60 -6.70 -7.99
CA LEU A 47 -0.26 -7.04 -7.50
C LEU A 47 -0.33 -8.31 -6.66
N PRO A 48 0.66 -9.21 -6.76
CA PRO A 48 0.71 -10.42 -5.95
C PRO A 48 0.93 -10.08 -4.48
N TRP A 49 0.26 -10.83 -3.61
CA TRP A 49 0.37 -10.73 -2.16
C TRP A 49 -0.07 -12.03 -1.48
N LYS A 50 0.82 -12.67 -0.70
CA LYS A 50 0.53 -13.89 0.10
C LYS A 50 -0.17 -15.00 -0.69
N GLY A 51 0.32 -15.25 -1.91
CA GLY A 51 -0.24 -16.29 -2.80
C GLY A 51 -1.57 -15.91 -3.48
N GLY A 52 -2.06 -14.70 -3.27
CA GLY A 52 -3.22 -14.13 -3.99
C GLY A 52 -2.88 -12.82 -4.70
N GLU A 53 -3.90 -12.07 -5.04
CA GLU A 53 -3.79 -10.78 -5.71
C GLU A 53 -4.55 -9.68 -4.96
N VAL A 54 -4.02 -8.47 -4.98
CA VAL A 54 -4.65 -7.27 -4.41
C VAL A 54 -4.76 -6.22 -5.51
N ILE A 55 -5.96 -5.66 -5.68
CA ILE A 55 -6.22 -4.58 -6.64
C ILE A 55 -5.58 -3.29 -6.12
N VAL A 56 -4.90 -2.58 -7.00
CA VAL A 56 -4.30 -1.27 -6.73
C VAL A 56 -5.38 -0.20 -6.80
N GLU A 57 -5.50 0.56 -5.72
CA GLU A 57 -6.40 1.69 -5.59
C GLU A 57 -5.72 2.98 -6.09
N ASP A 58 -6.52 3.92 -6.58
CA ASP A 58 -6.01 5.25 -6.95
C ASP A 58 -5.75 6.07 -5.68
N ALA A 59 -4.49 6.40 -5.43
CA ALA A 59 -4.06 7.14 -4.26
C ALA A 59 -4.71 8.53 -4.13
N SER A 60 -5.12 9.13 -5.25
CA SER A 60 -5.74 10.47 -5.25
C SER A 60 -7.22 10.47 -4.86
N THR A 61 -7.90 9.33 -4.97
CA THR A 61 -9.36 9.22 -4.75
C THR A 61 -9.75 8.15 -3.73
N ALA A 62 -8.80 7.34 -3.27
CA ALA A 62 -9.06 6.31 -2.27
C ALA A 62 -9.53 6.92 -0.93
N ASP A 63 -10.55 6.29 -0.33
CA ASP A 63 -10.90 6.56 1.07
C ASP A 63 -9.81 6.01 1.98
N LEU A 64 -9.14 6.90 2.72
CA LEU A 64 -8.05 6.55 3.64
C LEU A 64 -8.54 6.14 5.03
N THR A 65 -9.85 6.25 5.30
CA THR A 65 -10.44 5.89 6.58
C THR A 65 -10.12 4.44 6.94
N GLY A 66 -9.70 4.23 8.20
CA GLY A 66 -9.39 2.90 8.71
C GLY A 66 -8.05 2.32 8.26
N ILE A 67 -7.17 3.11 7.62
CA ILE A 67 -5.74 2.79 7.52
C ILE A 67 -5.07 3.21 8.84
N ASP A 68 -4.38 2.27 9.48
CA ASP A 68 -3.63 2.54 10.73
C ASP A 68 -2.18 2.95 10.44
N ILE A 69 -1.58 2.38 9.39
CA ILE A 69 -0.19 2.64 8.99
C ILE A 69 -0.12 2.83 7.47
N ALA A 70 0.46 3.94 7.02
CA ALA A 70 0.71 4.20 5.61
C ALA A 70 2.21 4.35 5.34
N LEU A 71 2.75 3.50 4.45
CA LEU A 71 4.13 3.55 3.99
C LEU A 71 4.19 4.27 2.64
N PHE A 72 4.79 5.46 2.62
CA PHE A 72 4.85 6.29 1.43
C PHE A 72 6.15 6.09 0.66
N SER A 73 6.00 5.68 -0.60
CA SER A 73 7.08 5.64 -1.59
C SER A 73 6.58 6.11 -2.96
N ALA A 74 5.96 7.30 -2.97
CA ALA A 74 5.28 7.85 -4.14
C ALA A 74 5.98 9.08 -4.77
N GLY A 75 7.24 9.33 -4.40
CA GLY A 75 7.99 10.52 -4.82
C GLY A 75 7.59 11.79 -4.05
N GLY A 76 8.48 12.79 -4.01
CA GLY A 76 8.33 13.96 -3.14
C GLY A 76 7.09 14.82 -3.40
N THR A 77 6.56 14.83 -4.63
CA THR A 77 5.32 15.56 -4.97
C THR A 77 4.09 14.84 -4.42
N SER A 78 3.88 13.57 -4.79
CA SER A 78 2.73 12.79 -4.32
C SER A 78 2.71 12.63 -2.81
N SER A 79 3.88 12.56 -2.15
CA SER A 79 3.94 12.53 -0.68
C SER A 79 3.45 13.83 -0.04
N LYS A 80 3.67 15.00 -0.64
CA LYS A 80 3.18 16.28 -0.08
C LYS A 80 1.69 16.48 -0.24
N GLU A 81 1.08 15.82 -1.21
CA GLU A 81 -0.36 15.93 -1.49
C GLU A 81 -1.20 14.97 -0.64
N LEU A 82 -0.61 13.87 -0.18
CA LEU A 82 -1.32 12.73 0.42
C LEU A 82 -0.94 12.41 1.87
N ALA A 83 0.16 12.95 2.41
CA ALA A 83 0.62 12.73 3.78
C ALA A 83 0.46 13.99 4.64
#